data_AF-A0A7W1H7Q4-F1
#
_entry.id   AF-A0A7W1H7Q4-F1
#
_cell.length_a   1.000
_cell.length_b   1.000
_cell.length_c   1.000
_cell.angle_alpha   90.00
_cell.angle_beta   90.00
_cell.angle_gamma   90.00
#
_symmetry.space_group_name_H-M   'P 1'
#
loop_
_entity.id
_entity.type
_entity.pdbx_description
1 polymer ?
#
loop_
_entity_poly.entity_id
_entity_poly.type
_entity_poly.pdbx_seq_one_letter_code
_entity_poly.pdbx_strand_id
1 'polypeptide(L)'
;MQKKLLPRSPYDRLGGYVHLPRLIDKAKLHRKGLLNGYNYKTVGFDKHLLAFLKLNPDSFEEAATRLEKDAAILKWIEQNGARHSP
;
A
#
# COMPACT_ATOMS: atom_id res chain seq x y z
N MET A 1 14.48 2.41 23.70
CA MET A 1 13.59 3.16 22.80
C MET A 1 12.84 2.17 21.92
N GLN A 2 11.50 2.13 21.96
CA GLN A 2 10.73 1.32 21.01
C GLN A 2 10.92 1.89 19.60
N LYS A 3 11.26 1.04 18.63
CA LYS A 3 11.41 1.43 17.22
C LYS A 3 10.05 1.88 16.69
N LYS A 4 9.91 3.17 16.37
CA LYS A 4 8.69 3.69 15.74
C LYS A 4 8.49 2.97 14.41
N LEU A 5 7.36 2.29 14.25
CA LEU A 5 7.00 1.65 12.99
C LEU A 5 6.64 2.76 12.00
N LEU A 6 7.54 3.01 11.06
CA LEU A 6 7.38 4.03 10.02
C LEU A 6 7.15 3.32 8.68
N PRO A 7 6.28 3.87 7.81
CA PRO A 7 6.19 3.39 6.44
C PRO A 7 7.53 3.53 5.71
N ARG A 8 7.84 2.57 4.85
CA ARG A 8 8.99 2.55 3.93
C ARG A 8 9.11 3.80 3.05
N SER A 9 10.25 3.96 2.38
CA SER A 9 10.55 5.14 1.56
C SER A 9 9.50 5.30 0.45
N PRO A 10 9.08 6.54 0.12
CA PRO A 10 8.21 6.76 -1.04
C PRO A 10 8.85 6.34 -2.37
N TYR A 11 10.18 6.24 -2.42
CA TYR A 11 10.92 5.82 -3.62
C TYR A 11 11.11 4.30 -3.73
N ASP A 12 10.79 3.54 -2.67
CA ASP A 12 10.88 2.09 -2.70
C ASP A 12 9.91 1.51 -3.72
N ARG A 13 10.33 0.43 -4.38
CA ARG A 13 9.59 -0.21 -5.46
C ARG A 13 9.20 -1.64 -5.11
N LEU A 14 8.05 -2.06 -5.60
CA LEU A 14 7.60 -3.46 -5.57
C LEU A 14 6.83 -3.74 -6.86
N GLY A 15 7.22 -4.78 -7.60
CA GLY A 15 6.57 -5.14 -8.86
C GLY A 15 6.56 -4.02 -9.91
N GLY A 16 7.62 -3.20 -9.94
CA GLY A 16 7.71 -2.03 -10.84
C GLY A 16 7.05 -0.75 -10.31
N TYR A 17 6.17 -0.85 -9.30
CA TYR A 17 5.48 0.32 -8.76
C TYR A 17 6.28 1.00 -7.65
N VAL A 18 6.61 2.27 -7.87
CA VAL A 18 7.10 3.19 -6.82
C VAL A 18 5.96 3.44 -5.81
N HIS A 19 6.31 3.71 -4.55
CA HIS A 19 5.37 4.04 -3.47
C HIS A 19 4.47 2.89 -3.00
N LEU A 20 4.38 1.78 -3.74
CA LEU A 20 3.59 0.62 -3.34
C LEU A 20 4.02 0.02 -1.99
N PRO A 21 5.32 -0.22 -1.72
CA PRO A 21 5.79 -0.65 -0.39
C PRO A 21 5.30 0.25 0.75
N ARG A 22 5.39 1.57 0.53
CA ARG A 22 4.97 2.58 1.50
C ARG A 22 3.46 2.53 1.73
N LEU A 23 2.67 2.38 0.67
CA LEU A 23 1.22 2.27 0.76
C LEU A 23 0.79 1.01 1.54
N ILE A 24 1.47 -0.12 1.33
CA ILE A 24 1.25 -1.38 2.08
C ILE A 24 1.49 -1.16 3.58
N ASP A 25 2.60 -0.52 3.95
CA ASP A 25 2.90 -0.26 5.35
C ASP A 25 1.88 0.66 5.99
N LYS A 26 1.41 1.68 5.25
CA LYS A 26 0.35 2.57 5.71
C LYS A 26 -0.93 1.82 5.99
N ALA A 27 -1.34 0.91 5.11
CA ALA A 27 -2.51 0.06 5.34
C ALA A 27 -2.37 -0.79 6.61
N LYS A 28 -1.22 -1.47 6.78
CA LYS A 28 -0.94 -2.29 7.97
C LYS A 28 -0.91 -1.46 9.26
N LEU A 29 -0.37 -0.25 9.23
CA LEU A 29 -0.33 0.65 10.38
C LEU A 29 -1.70 1.26 10.69
N HIS A 30 -2.46 1.63 9.67
CA HIS A 30 -3.80 2.19 9.82
C HIS A 30 -4.72 1.19 10.52
N ARG A 31 -4.72 -0.07 10.08
CA ARG A 31 -5.51 -1.15 10.70
C ARG A 31 -5.15 -1.41 12.16
N LYS A 32 -3.92 -1.11 12.57
CA LYS A 32 -3.44 -1.23 13.96
C LYS A 32 -3.68 0.03 14.80
N GLY A 33 -4.24 1.10 14.22
CA GLY A 33 -4.38 2.40 14.89
C GLY A 33 -3.04 3.11 15.14
N LEU A 34 -1.99 2.77 14.39
CA LEU A 34 -0.63 3.27 14.57
C LEU A 34 -0.18 4.26 13.49
N LEU A 35 -1.05 4.58 12.52
CA LEU A 35 -0.73 5.50 11.42
C LEU A 35 -0.93 6.97 11.84
N ASN A 36 -0.09 7.45 12.75
CA ASN A 36 -0.18 8.82 13.27
C ASN A 36 0.61 9.80 12.39
N GLY A 37 -0.05 10.90 11.99
CA GLY A 37 0.58 12.00 11.25
C GLY A 37 0.74 11.77 9.75
N TYR A 38 0.02 10.80 9.17
CA TYR A 38 0.00 10.54 7.74
C TYR A 38 -1.41 10.67 7.16
N ASN A 39 -1.51 11.37 6.03
CA ASN A 39 -2.67 11.27 5.17
C ASN A 39 -2.76 9.85 4.58
N TYR A 40 -3.95 9.26 4.45
CA TYR A 40 -4.12 7.88 3.97
C TYR A 40 -5.35 7.74 3.07
N LYS A 41 -5.20 7.02 1.94
CA LYS A 41 -6.21 6.68 0.91
C LYS A 41 -6.87 7.85 0.16
N THR A 42 -7.07 9.00 0.79
CA THR A 42 -7.94 10.07 0.26
C THR A 42 -7.20 11.14 -0.54
N VAL A 43 -5.88 11.27 -0.37
CA VAL A 43 -5.07 12.34 -0.99
C VAL A 43 -3.67 11.86 -1.37
N GLY A 44 -2.99 12.66 -2.20
CA GLY A 44 -1.59 12.45 -2.58
C GLY A 44 -1.35 11.16 -3.36
N PHE A 45 -0.12 10.64 -3.26
CA PHE A 45 0.32 9.47 -4.03
C PHE A 45 -0.50 8.20 -3.76
N ASP A 46 -1.04 8.02 -2.55
CA ASP A 46 -1.89 6.86 -2.22
C ASP A 46 -3.11 6.80 -3.15
N LYS A 47 -3.85 7.91 -3.24
CA LYS A 47 -5.04 8.03 -4.08
C LYS A 47 -4.69 7.81 -5.55
N HIS A 48 -3.61 8.43 -6.03
CA HIS A 48 -3.20 8.32 -7.41
C HIS A 48 -2.76 6.90 -7.77
N LEU A 49 -2.02 6.21 -6.90
CA LEU A 49 -1.59 4.84 -7.11
C LEU A 49 -2.79 3.87 -7.14
N LEU A 50 -3.73 4.00 -6.21
CA LEU A 50 -4.94 3.16 -6.18
C LEU A 50 -5.82 3.40 -7.41
N ALA A 51 -5.99 4.66 -7.83
CA ALA A 51 -6.73 5.01 -9.04
C ALA A 51 -6.05 4.47 -10.31
N PHE A 52 -4.72 4.58 -10.40
CA PHE A 52 -3.93 4.05 -11.51
C PHE A 52 -4.08 2.53 -11.63
N LEU A 53 -4.00 1.81 -10.51
CA LEU A 53 -4.23 0.37 -10.42
C LEU A 53 -5.72 -0.02 -10.56
N LYS A 54 -6.63 0.96 -10.64
CA LYS A 54 -8.10 0.77 -10.65
C LYS A 54 -8.59 -0.11 -9.47
N LEU A 55 -7.97 0.05 -8.31
CA LEU A 55 -8.30 -0.70 -7.11
C LEU A 55 -9.22 0.10 -6.18
N ASN A 56 -10.19 -0.58 -5.58
CA ASN A 56 -10.93 -0.02 -4.46
C ASN A 56 -9.99 0.14 -3.23
N PRO A 57 -9.95 1.31 -2.58
CA PRO A 57 -9.06 1.55 -1.44
C PRO A 57 -9.28 0.62 -0.24
N ASP A 58 -10.53 0.27 0.06
CA ASP A 58 -10.88 -0.56 1.22
C ASP A 58 -10.58 -2.03 0.94
N SER A 59 -10.84 -2.51 -0.28
CA SER A 59 -10.43 -3.86 -0.70
C SER A 59 -8.91 -4.03 -0.70
N PHE A 60 -8.17 -3.01 -1.14
CA PHE A 60 -6.71 -3.00 -1.04
C PHE A 60 -6.24 -3.07 0.42
N GLU A 61 -6.83 -2.27 1.31
CA GLU A 61 -6.46 -2.28 2.72
C GLU A 61 -6.74 -3.64 3.37
N GLU A 62 -7.89 -4.24 3.09
CA GLU A 62 -8.23 -5.57 3.56
C GLU A 62 -7.19 -6.61 3.08
N ALA A 63 -6.84 -6.59 1.80
CA ALA A 63 -5.83 -7.50 1.26
C ALA A 63 -4.44 -7.27 1.88
N ALA A 64 -4.01 -6.01 2.02
CA ALA A 64 -2.72 -5.65 2.59
C ALA A 64 -2.59 -5.98 4.08
N THR A 65 -3.72 -6.04 4.80
CA THR A 65 -3.77 -6.39 6.23
C THR A 65 -3.89 -7.90 6.45
N ARG A 66 -4.61 -8.60 5.57
CA ARG A 66 -4.76 -10.07 5.59
C ARG A 66 -3.52 -10.82 5.12
N LEU A 67 -2.79 -10.27 4.14
CA LEU A 67 -1.61 -10.91 3.56
C LEU A 67 -0.33 -10.38 4.23
N GLU A 68 0.50 -11.28 4.73
CA GLU A 68 1.71 -10.88 5.47
C GLU A 68 2.85 -10.43 4.54
N LYS A 69 3.10 -11.20 3.47
CA LYS A 69 4.26 -11.00 2.59
C LYS A 69 3.94 -10.06 1.44
N ASP A 70 4.86 -9.14 1.15
CA ASP A 70 4.72 -8.19 0.03
C ASP A 70 4.50 -8.88 -1.31
N ALA A 71 5.18 -10.01 -1.57
CA ALA A 71 4.98 -10.79 -2.78
C ALA A 71 3.55 -11.33 -2.93
N ALA A 72 2.90 -11.69 -1.83
CA ALA A 72 1.51 -12.13 -1.85
C ALA A 72 0.56 -10.96 -2.11
N ILE A 73 0.85 -9.79 -1.55
CA ILE A 73 0.08 -8.56 -1.80
C ILE A 73 0.24 -8.12 -3.26
N LEU A 74 1.45 -8.15 -3.80
CA LEU A 74 1.71 -7.84 -5.21
C LEU A 74 0.91 -8.77 -6.12
N LYS A 75 0.93 -10.08 -5.86
CA LYS A 75 0.13 -11.05 -6.62
C LYS A 75 -1.36 -10.76 -6.55
N TRP A 76 -1.87 -10.35 -5.38
CA TRP A 76 -3.26 -9.94 -5.24
C TRP A 76 -3.57 -8.69 -6.08
N ILE A 77 -2.68 -7.69 -6.09
CA ILE A 77 -2.81 -6.49 -6.92
C ILE A 77 -2.84 -6.85 -8.41
N GLU A 78 -1.95 -7.72 -8.87
CA GLU A 78 -1.89 -8.16 -10.28
C GLU A 78 -3.14 -8.93 -10.73
N GLN A 79 -3.85 -9.56 -9.78
CA GLN A 79 -5.09 -10.30 -10.02
C GLN A 79 -6.34 -9.42 -9.98
N ASN A 80 -6.36 -8.37 -9.15
CA ASN A 80 -7.55 -7.57 -8.87
C ASN A 80 -7.48 -6.15 -9.45
N GLY A 81 -6.29 -5.69 -9.84
CA GLY A 81 -6.04 -4.38 -10.42
C GLY A 81 -5.86 -4.41 -11.94
N ALA A 82 -5.80 -3.23 -12.53
CA ALA A 82 -5.46 -3.08 -13.94
C ALA A 82 -3.99 -3.46 -14.17
N ARG A 83 -3.75 -4.28 -15.19
CA ARG A 83 -2.39 -4.60 -15.64
C ARG A 83 -1.83 -3.43 -16.44
N HIS A 84 -0.67 -2.97 -16.03
CA HIS A 84 0.11 -1.97 -16.74
C HIS A 84 1.45 -2.57 -17.13
N SER A 85 1.94 -2.21 -18.32
CA SER A 85 3.32 -2.54 -18.69
C SER A 85 4.26 -1.64 -17.89
N PRO A 86 5.42 -2.15 -17.41
CA PRO A 86 6.42 -1.37 -16.68
C PRO A 86 6.93 -0.14 -17.45
#